data_AF-A0A0C9R1W2-F1
#
_entry.id   AF-A0A0C9R1W2-F1
#
_cell.length_a   1.000
_cell.length_b   1.000
_cell.length_c   1.000
_cell.angle_alpha   90.00
_cell.angle_beta   90.00
_cell.angle_gamma   90.00
#
_symmetry.space_group_name_H-M   'P 1'
#
loop_
_entity.id
_entity.type
_entity.pdbx_description
1 polymer ?
#
loop_
_entity_poly.entity_id
_entity_poly.type
_entity_poly.pdbx_seq_one_letter_code
_entity_poly.pdbx_strand_id
1 'polypeptide(L)'
;MSEGIYRKGGSSSAVVRLLEAFRKDAWATQITRVSYSEHDVATVLRRFLRDLPEPLLPTSIHDSLCRAIDVCDDEERANAYRKILFPVLNAVSGSTLRRILGHLHCLSQQNSRNLMTVENISAVWGPTLMHAGGKSAEEWNKSETLVVGDLIRLYTKLYQLSAEDLMKEAKILEVLERHHASNNGVRGAPSGDLKIWIYLFGKEGECCNVTIGPQKTASDICKELAEKTAISVHELSLEESILDGALHRPLHHAEKVLEVVARWGYCDSEDRKNNILLLKKDRLYRDIVPRIKPPMTASGELKFADTKSKCFKSYTFEFSQAKLCCYKDKACAVKLHEWKIEDIIWYLGHEPKRNPQMGWSITFLLKNEERTRTKDSPFFGYTLAGASVVDQYKWLAAMLFGEHQMDLFPSAVNLMDP
;
A
#
# COMPACT_ATOMS: atom_id res chain seq x y z
N MET A 1 4.36 -16.33 4.59
CA MET A 1 4.78 -17.46 3.75
C MET A 1 3.51 -18.21 3.40
N SER A 2 3.29 -18.56 2.13
CA SER A 2 2.00 -19.09 1.71
C SER A 2 1.88 -20.58 2.07
N GLU A 3 0.84 -20.93 2.83
CA GLU A 3 0.57 -22.30 3.25
C GLU A 3 0.22 -23.19 2.06
N GLY A 4 0.81 -24.38 2.00
CA GLY A 4 0.55 -25.35 0.94
C GLY A 4 1.05 -24.88 -0.43
N ILE A 5 2.13 -24.08 -0.48
CA ILE A 5 2.80 -23.70 -1.72
C ILE A 5 3.14 -24.96 -2.55
N TYR A 6 2.98 -24.90 -3.87
CA TYR A 6 3.00 -26.04 -4.81
C TYR A 6 1.86 -27.06 -4.71
N ARG A 7 1.25 -27.27 -3.54
CA ARG A 7 0.09 -28.17 -3.40
C ARG A 7 -1.23 -27.50 -3.79
N LYS A 8 -1.46 -26.26 -3.34
CA LYS A 8 -2.63 -25.47 -3.72
C LYS A 8 -2.46 -24.92 -5.14
N GLY A 9 -3.49 -25.07 -5.97
CA GLY A 9 -3.52 -24.56 -7.33
C GLY A 9 -3.74 -23.05 -7.39
N GLY A 10 -3.11 -22.38 -8.35
CA GLY A 10 -3.42 -21.01 -8.71
C GLY A 10 -4.68 -20.88 -9.59
N SER A 11 -5.10 -19.65 -9.84
CA SER A 11 -6.19 -19.32 -10.76
C SER A 11 -5.85 -19.78 -12.18
N SER A 12 -6.71 -20.60 -12.78
CA SER A 12 -6.48 -21.17 -14.11
C SER A 12 -6.24 -20.12 -15.18
N SER A 13 -6.98 -18.99 -15.14
CA SER A 13 -6.82 -17.91 -16.10
C SER A 13 -5.52 -17.14 -15.92
N ALA A 14 -5.08 -16.92 -14.67
CA ALA A 14 -3.82 -16.27 -14.36
C ALA A 14 -2.63 -17.14 -14.77
N VAL A 15 -2.69 -18.44 -14.49
CA VAL A 15 -1.66 -19.43 -14.85
C VAL A 15 -1.50 -19.53 -16.36
N VAL A 16 -2.59 -19.64 -17.12
CA VAL A 16 -2.53 -19.71 -18.60
C VAL A 16 -1.90 -18.44 -19.16
N ARG A 17 -2.39 -17.26 -18.75
CA ARG A 17 -1.88 -15.97 -19.21
C ARG A 17 -0.39 -15.79 -18.92
N LEU A 18 0.05 -16.11 -17.70
CA LEU A 18 1.45 -15.94 -17.31
C LEU A 18 2.36 -16.94 -18.03
N LEU A 19 1.91 -18.19 -18.21
CA LEU A 19 2.67 -19.19 -18.98
C LEU A 19 2.82 -18.79 -20.45
N GLU A 20 1.75 -18.27 -21.07
CA GLU A 20 1.79 -17.75 -22.45
C GLU A 20 2.74 -16.55 -22.57
N ALA A 21 2.72 -15.63 -21.59
CA ALA A 21 3.64 -14.51 -21.55
C ALA A 21 5.11 -14.98 -21.50
N PHE A 22 5.43 -15.94 -20.62
CA PHE A 22 6.78 -16.51 -20.54
C PHE A 22 7.22 -17.23 -21.81
N ARG A 23 6.30 -17.93 -22.50
CA ARG A 23 6.59 -18.59 -23.78
C ARG A 23 6.80 -17.59 -24.92
N LYS A 24 6.13 -16.45 -24.87
CA LYS A 24 6.24 -15.38 -25.89
C LYS A 24 7.51 -14.56 -25.72
N ASP A 25 7.74 -14.04 -24.51
CA ASP A 25 8.91 -13.25 -24.16
C ASP A 25 9.15 -13.28 -22.64
N ALA A 26 10.08 -14.15 -22.21
CA ALA A 26 10.43 -14.29 -20.81
C ALA A 26 11.09 -13.04 -20.21
N TRP A 27 11.80 -12.24 -21.02
CA TRP A 27 12.50 -11.04 -20.56
C TRP A 27 11.56 -9.86 -20.35
N ALA A 28 10.50 -9.75 -21.17
CA ALA A 28 9.47 -8.73 -21.01
C ALA A 28 8.39 -9.09 -19.97
N THR A 29 8.34 -10.34 -19.52
CA THR A 29 7.29 -10.81 -18.61
C THR A 29 7.54 -10.33 -17.18
N GLN A 30 6.65 -9.48 -16.68
CA GLN A 30 6.70 -8.97 -15.29
C GLN A 30 5.77 -9.76 -14.37
N ILE A 31 6.33 -10.29 -13.27
CA ILE A 31 5.56 -10.87 -12.17
C ILE A 31 5.39 -9.80 -11.09
N THR A 32 4.16 -9.38 -10.84
CA THR A 32 3.83 -8.44 -9.76
C THR A 32 2.81 -9.06 -8.80
N ARG A 33 2.91 -8.72 -7.51
CA ARG A 33 1.95 -9.20 -6.49
C ARG A 33 0.53 -8.66 -6.70
N VAL A 34 0.37 -7.59 -7.48
CA VAL A 34 -0.93 -7.05 -7.88
C VAL A 34 -1.61 -7.96 -8.92
N SER A 35 -0.82 -8.58 -9.78
CA SER A 35 -1.33 -9.36 -10.92
C SER A 35 -1.39 -10.87 -10.66
N TYR A 36 -0.51 -11.39 -9.80
CA TYR A 36 -0.35 -12.83 -9.58
C TYR A 36 -0.08 -13.14 -8.10
N SER A 37 -0.73 -14.20 -7.61
CA SER A 37 -0.45 -14.79 -6.30
C SER A 37 0.75 -15.73 -6.34
N GLU A 38 1.31 -16.09 -5.18
CA GLU A 38 2.39 -17.07 -5.10
C GLU A 38 1.94 -18.45 -5.62
N HIS A 39 0.65 -18.79 -5.47
CA HIS A 39 0.08 -20.03 -5.99
C HIS A 39 -0.01 -20.03 -7.53
N ASP A 40 -0.25 -18.88 -8.15
CA ASP A 40 -0.25 -18.74 -9.62
C ASP A 40 1.15 -19.00 -10.17
N VAL A 41 2.15 -18.29 -9.64
CA VAL A 41 3.55 -18.40 -10.08
C VAL A 41 4.08 -19.82 -9.83
N ALA A 42 3.80 -20.39 -8.66
CA ALA A 42 4.18 -21.77 -8.35
C ALA A 42 3.54 -22.79 -9.30
N THR A 43 2.29 -22.56 -9.72
CA THR A 43 1.59 -23.45 -10.66
C THR A 43 2.13 -23.30 -12.07
N VAL A 44 2.47 -22.09 -12.50
CA VAL A 44 3.15 -21.84 -13.78
C VAL A 44 4.49 -22.56 -13.85
N LEU A 45 5.33 -22.46 -12.80
CA LEU A 45 6.63 -23.14 -12.78
C LEU A 45 6.49 -24.66 -12.93
N ARG A 46 5.57 -25.28 -12.17
CA ARG A 46 5.30 -26.72 -12.29
C ARG A 46 4.84 -27.11 -13.69
N ARG A 47 3.89 -26.34 -14.22
CA ARG A 47 3.34 -26.61 -15.56
C ARG A 47 4.39 -26.43 -16.65
N PHE A 48 5.23 -25.41 -16.55
CA PHE A 48 6.31 -25.17 -17.50
C PHE A 48 7.26 -26.37 -17.56
N LEU A 49 7.70 -26.89 -16.41
CA LEU A 49 8.63 -28.02 -16.34
C LEU A 49 8.01 -29.33 -16.82
N ARG A 50 6.74 -29.59 -16.49
CA ARG A 50 6.01 -30.76 -16.97
C ARG A 50 5.70 -30.72 -18.47
N ASP A 51 5.55 -29.52 -19.03
CA ASP A 51 5.28 -29.32 -20.45
C ASP A 51 6.57 -29.36 -21.30
N LEU A 52 7.74 -29.61 -20.70
CA LEU A 52 8.98 -29.76 -21.45
C LEU A 52 8.93 -31.00 -22.36
N PRO A 53 9.49 -30.95 -23.58
CA PRO A 53 9.55 -32.11 -24.47
C PRO A 53 10.28 -33.31 -23.87
N GLU A 54 11.31 -33.03 -23.07
CA GLU A 54 12.04 -34.00 -22.26
C GLU A 54 11.99 -33.54 -20.80
N PRO A 55 11.69 -34.43 -19.83
CA PRO A 55 11.67 -34.07 -18.42
C PRO A 55 13.04 -33.53 -17.97
N LEU A 56 13.05 -32.65 -16.96
CA LEU A 56 14.29 -32.07 -16.45
C LEU A 56 15.28 -33.13 -15.96
N LEU A 57 14.76 -34.24 -15.43
CA LEU A 57 15.51 -35.47 -15.18
C LEU A 57 15.26 -36.41 -16.36
N PRO A 58 16.23 -36.59 -17.27
CA PRO A 58 16.05 -37.37 -18.48
C PRO A 58 15.55 -38.79 -18.21
N THR A 59 14.66 -39.29 -19.07
CA THR A 59 14.12 -40.65 -18.93
C THR A 59 15.22 -41.72 -19.05
N SER A 60 16.33 -41.41 -19.70
CA SER A 60 17.50 -42.30 -19.85
C SER A 60 18.17 -42.70 -18.53
N ILE A 61 18.02 -41.87 -17.49
CA ILE A 61 18.59 -42.13 -16.16
C ILE A 61 17.55 -42.53 -15.12
N HIS A 62 16.27 -42.60 -15.48
CA HIS A 62 15.15 -42.82 -14.56
C HIS A 62 15.31 -44.09 -13.71
N ASP A 63 15.47 -45.26 -14.36
CA ASP A 63 15.66 -46.54 -13.66
C ASP A 63 16.88 -46.52 -12.72
N SER A 64 17.96 -45.88 -13.15
CA SER A 64 19.20 -45.76 -12.35
C SER A 64 18.95 -44.92 -11.11
N LEU A 65 18.19 -43.82 -11.23
CA LEU A 65 17.80 -42.99 -10.09
C LEU A 65 16.90 -43.76 -9.13
N CYS A 66 15.92 -44.52 -9.63
CA CYS A 66 15.05 -45.32 -8.77
C CYS A 66 15.80 -46.41 -8.00
N ARG A 67 16.81 -47.05 -8.61
CA ARG A 67 17.66 -48.03 -7.91
C ARG A 67 18.56 -47.41 -6.84
N ALA A 68 18.92 -46.13 -6.97
CA ALA A 68 19.78 -45.46 -6.00
C ALA A 68 19.08 -45.23 -4.64
N ILE A 69 17.74 -45.35 -4.58
CA ILE A 69 16.97 -45.24 -3.33
C ILE A 69 17.39 -46.31 -2.31
N ASP A 70 17.72 -47.51 -2.78
CA ASP A 70 18.05 -48.68 -1.95
C ASP A 70 19.42 -48.56 -1.24
N VAL A 71 20.21 -47.52 -1.56
CA VAL A 71 21.48 -47.25 -0.88
C VAL A 71 21.19 -46.71 0.53
N CYS A 72 21.57 -47.47 1.55
CA CYS A 72 21.28 -47.16 2.95
C CYS A 72 22.01 -45.92 3.47
N ASP A 73 23.29 -45.76 3.14
CA ASP A 73 24.08 -44.63 3.63
C ASP A 73 23.83 -43.37 2.80
N ASP A 74 23.62 -42.24 3.49
CA ASP A 74 23.28 -40.97 2.83
C ASP A 74 24.42 -40.38 2.00
N GLU A 75 25.68 -40.58 2.38
CA GLU A 75 26.82 -40.07 1.62
C GLU A 75 27.09 -40.93 0.39
N GLU A 76 27.00 -42.26 0.53
CA GLU A 76 27.05 -43.20 -0.59
C GLU A 76 25.90 -42.96 -1.57
N ARG A 77 24.69 -42.74 -1.06
CA ARG A 77 23.51 -42.43 -1.88
C ARG A 77 23.65 -41.10 -2.61
N ALA A 78 24.12 -40.05 -1.93
CA ALA A 78 24.42 -38.78 -2.59
C ALA A 78 25.48 -38.95 -3.69
N ASN A 79 26.53 -39.74 -3.42
CA ASN A 79 27.55 -40.09 -4.42
C ASN A 79 26.97 -40.86 -5.62
N ALA A 80 26.06 -41.80 -5.39
CA ALA A 80 25.36 -42.53 -6.46
C ALA A 80 24.55 -41.56 -7.34
N TYR A 81 23.75 -40.68 -6.74
CA TYR A 81 23.01 -39.65 -7.48
C TYR A 81 23.93 -38.73 -8.29
N ARG A 82 25.07 -38.26 -7.73
CA ARG A 82 26.06 -37.44 -8.48
C ARG A 82 26.57 -38.16 -9.73
N LYS A 83 26.94 -39.45 -9.59
CA LYS A 83 27.47 -40.28 -10.69
C LYS A 83 26.44 -40.51 -11.80
N ILE A 84 25.15 -40.51 -11.46
CA ILE A 84 24.05 -40.68 -12.44
C ILE A 84 23.70 -39.35 -13.11
N LEU A 85 23.55 -38.28 -12.32
CA LEU A 85 23.03 -36.99 -12.79
C LEU A 85 24.05 -36.18 -13.60
N PHE A 86 25.25 -35.98 -13.07
CA PHE A 86 26.19 -34.98 -13.61
C PHE A 86 26.73 -35.32 -15.01
N PRO A 87 26.93 -36.60 -15.39
CA PRO A 87 27.36 -36.92 -16.76
C PRO A 87 26.32 -36.64 -17.83
N VAL A 88 25.03 -36.61 -17.49
CA VAL A 88 23.92 -36.52 -18.45
C VAL A 88 23.34 -35.11 -18.56
N LEU A 89 23.43 -34.31 -17.50
CA LEU A 89 22.91 -32.95 -17.48
C LEU A 89 23.86 -31.98 -18.18
N ASN A 90 23.31 -31.20 -19.13
CA ASN A 90 24.04 -30.09 -19.74
C ASN A 90 24.09 -28.88 -18.80
N ALA A 91 24.82 -27.84 -19.18
CA ALA A 91 24.98 -26.64 -18.33
C ALA A 91 23.63 -25.99 -17.95
N VAL A 92 22.65 -25.99 -18.84
CA VAL A 92 21.34 -25.36 -18.62
C VAL A 92 20.48 -26.23 -17.70
N SER A 93 20.30 -27.52 -18.01
CA SER A 93 19.49 -28.43 -17.19
C SER A 93 20.12 -28.67 -15.82
N GLY A 94 21.44 -28.78 -15.74
CA GLY A 94 22.18 -28.89 -14.48
C GLY A 94 22.02 -27.66 -13.57
N SER A 95 22.15 -26.46 -14.14
CA SER A 95 21.94 -25.21 -13.38
C SER A 95 20.49 -25.05 -12.94
N THR A 96 19.54 -25.40 -13.83
CA THR A 96 18.10 -25.35 -13.54
C THR A 96 17.72 -26.32 -12.42
N LEU A 97 18.19 -27.58 -12.50
CA LEU A 97 17.96 -28.59 -11.48
C LEU A 97 18.54 -28.16 -10.13
N ARG A 98 19.78 -27.68 -10.10
CA ARG A 98 20.41 -27.18 -8.86
C ARG A 98 19.56 -26.08 -8.23
N ARG A 99 19.08 -25.12 -9.05
CA ARG A 99 18.27 -24.00 -8.56
C ARG A 99 16.93 -24.45 -7.99
N ILE A 100 16.27 -25.41 -8.66
CA ILE A 100 14.99 -25.98 -8.21
C ILE A 100 15.21 -26.75 -6.90
N LEU A 101 16.17 -27.68 -6.87
CA LEU A 101 16.44 -28.49 -5.66
C LEU A 101 16.81 -27.62 -4.47
N GLY A 102 17.63 -26.58 -4.65
CA GLY A 102 17.95 -25.63 -3.57
C GLY A 102 16.73 -24.86 -3.07
N HIS A 103 15.83 -24.45 -3.98
CA HIS A 103 14.57 -23.81 -3.60
C HIS A 103 13.65 -24.76 -2.81
N LEU A 104 13.51 -26.01 -3.24
CA LEU A 104 12.67 -27.02 -2.57
C LEU A 104 13.25 -27.42 -1.22
N HIS A 105 14.58 -27.56 -1.13
CA HIS A 105 15.29 -27.79 0.13
C HIS A 105 15.00 -26.66 1.11
N CYS A 106 15.20 -25.41 0.71
CA CYS A 106 14.90 -24.23 1.52
C CYS A 106 13.45 -24.20 2.01
N LEU A 107 12.47 -24.51 1.14
CA LEU A 107 11.07 -24.59 1.53
C LEU A 107 10.78 -25.68 2.56
N SER A 108 11.40 -26.86 2.42
CA SER A 108 11.23 -27.97 3.36
C SER A 108 11.75 -27.64 4.77
N GLN A 109 12.81 -26.83 4.88
CA GLN A 109 13.32 -26.35 6.17
C GLN A 109 12.33 -25.42 6.90
N GLN A 110 11.35 -24.88 6.17
CA GLN A 110 10.34 -23.94 6.69
C GLN A 110 8.95 -24.60 6.81
N ASN A 111 8.90 -25.94 6.87
CA ASN A 111 7.66 -26.71 6.93
C ASN A 111 6.74 -26.32 8.11
N SER A 112 7.30 -25.84 9.22
CA SER A 112 6.52 -25.33 10.37
C SER A 112 5.62 -24.13 10.03
N ARG A 113 5.94 -23.39 8.96
CA ARG A 113 5.21 -22.20 8.52
C ARG A 113 4.41 -22.43 7.25
N ASN A 114 4.93 -23.20 6.30
CA ASN A 114 4.27 -23.43 5.01
C ASN A 114 3.50 -24.76 4.93
N LEU A 115 3.62 -25.63 5.94
CA LEU A 115 2.98 -26.95 6.04
C LEU A 115 3.39 -27.95 4.95
N MET A 116 4.49 -27.68 4.23
CA MET A 116 5.03 -28.52 3.17
C MET A 116 6.29 -29.23 3.66
N THR A 117 6.13 -30.47 4.11
CA THR A 117 7.26 -31.39 4.42
C THR A 117 7.95 -31.86 3.13
N VAL A 118 9.11 -32.51 3.26
CA VAL A 118 9.82 -33.08 2.10
C VAL A 118 8.91 -34.04 1.32
N GLU A 119 8.12 -34.85 2.02
CA GLU A 119 7.17 -35.81 1.43
C GLU A 119 6.05 -35.10 0.67
N ASN A 120 5.49 -34.02 1.23
CA ASN A 120 4.46 -33.22 0.57
C ASN A 120 5.00 -32.52 -0.69
N ILE A 121 6.24 -32.05 -0.63
CA ILE A 121 6.90 -31.39 -1.77
C ILE A 121 7.22 -32.43 -2.84
N SER A 122 7.82 -33.55 -2.47
CA SER A 122 8.28 -34.57 -3.42
C SER A 122 7.12 -35.29 -4.10
N ALA A 123 5.96 -35.45 -3.44
CA ALA A 123 4.76 -36.00 -4.08
C ALA A 123 4.25 -35.13 -5.25
N VAL A 124 4.49 -33.82 -5.19
CA VAL A 124 4.15 -32.88 -6.27
C VAL A 124 5.26 -32.83 -7.32
N TRP A 125 6.52 -32.84 -6.88
CA TRP A 125 7.68 -32.59 -7.74
C TRP A 125 8.25 -33.84 -8.40
N GLY A 126 8.05 -35.04 -7.86
CA GLY A 126 8.39 -36.34 -8.46
C GLY A 126 7.91 -36.45 -9.91
N PRO A 127 6.57 -36.50 -10.13
CA PRO A 127 6.00 -36.55 -11.46
C PRO A 127 6.22 -35.26 -12.28
N THR A 128 6.61 -34.14 -11.64
CA THR A 128 6.90 -32.90 -12.38
C THR A 128 8.30 -32.94 -13.01
N LEU A 129 9.28 -33.57 -12.37
CA LEU A 129 10.67 -33.56 -12.81
C LEU A 129 11.06 -34.79 -13.64
N MET A 130 10.44 -35.95 -13.38
CA MET A 130 10.87 -37.25 -13.92
C MET A 130 9.92 -37.82 -14.98
N HIS A 131 8.66 -37.35 -15.08
CA HIS A 131 7.53 -38.02 -15.75
C HIS A 131 7.94 -38.98 -16.88
N ALA A 132 8.14 -40.25 -16.52
CA ALA A 132 8.42 -41.28 -17.51
C ALA A 132 7.14 -41.60 -18.27
N GLY A 133 7.09 -41.24 -19.55
CA GLY A 133 5.96 -41.52 -20.42
C GLY A 133 5.69 -43.02 -20.58
N GLY A 134 4.81 -43.57 -19.74
CA GLY A 134 3.97 -44.74 -20.04
C GLY A 134 4.39 -46.09 -19.42
N LYS A 135 3.46 -46.64 -18.59
CA LYS A 135 3.26 -48.02 -18.06
C LYS A 135 3.36 -48.18 -16.52
N SER A 136 2.21 -48.16 -15.84
CA SER A 136 2.03 -48.21 -14.36
C SER A 136 2.33 -46.87 -13.68
N ALA A 137 1.42 -45.91 -13.86
CA ALA A 137 1.54 -44.58 -13.27
C ALA A 137 1.64 -44.61 -11.73
N GLU A 138 1.04 -45.59 -11.06
CA GLU A 138 0.95 -45.60 -9.59
C GLU A 138 2.28 -45.99 -8.90
N GLU A 139 2.96 -47.03 -9.38
CA GLU A 139 4.24 -47.48 -8.79
C GLU A 139 5.37 -46.50 -9.11
N TRP A 140 5.42 -45.98 -10.35
CA TRP A 140 6.44 -45.01 -10.73
C TRP A 140 6.28 -43.67 -10.06
N ASN A 141 5.04 -43.18 -9.87
CA ASN A 141 4.81 -41.95 -9.10
C ASN A 141 5.38 -42.07 -7.68
N LYS A 142 5.34 -43.26 -7.06
CA LYS A 142 5.92 -43.48 -5.73
C LYS A 142 7.44 -43.47 -5.76
N SER A 143 8.07 -44.17 -6.69
CA SER A 143 9.54 -44.18 -6.82
C SER A 143 10.09 -42.80 -7.18
N GLU A 144 9.45 -42.07 -8.10
CA GLU A 144 9.82 -40.69 -8.46
C GLU A 144 9.70 -39.74 -7.27
N THR A 145 8.64 -39.89 -6.46
CA THR A 145 8.45 -39.15 -5.21
C THR A 145 9.60 -39.41 -4.23
N LEU A 146 10.07 -40.66 -4.12
CA LEU A 146 11.19 -41.02 -3.25
C LEU A 146 12.51 -40.47 -3.77
N VAL A 147 12.81 -40.61 -5.07
CA VAL A 147 14.01 -40.02 -5.69
C VAL A 147 14.05 -38.51 -5.43
N VAL A 148 12.98 -37.79 -5.78
CA VAL A 148 12.96 -36.33 -5.59
C VAL A 148 13.02 -35.95 -4.12
N GLY A 149 12.40 -36.74 -3.23
CA GLY A 149 12.53 -36.57 -1.78
C GLY A 149 13.97 -36.68 -1.30
N ASP A 150 14.70 -37.69 -1.77
CA ASP A 150 16.13 -37.85 -1.49
C ASP A 150 16.96 -36.71 -2.06
N LEU A 151 16.72 -36.29 -3.31
CA LEU A 151 17.46 -35.17 -3.92
C LEU A 151 17.27 -33.86 -3.15
N ILE A 152 16.07 -33.62 -2.60
CA ILE A 152 15.78 -32.46 -1.74
C ILE A 152 16.48 -32.61 -0.39
N ARG A 153 16.36 -33.77 0.27
CA ARG A 153 16.93 -34.01 1.60
C ARG A 153 18.46 -34.00 1.58
N LEU A 154 19.05 -34.60 0.55
CA LEU A 154 20.48 -34.74 0.36
C LEU A 154 21.09 -33.58 -0.43
N TYR A 155 20.35 -32.50 -0.71
CA TYR A 155 20.81 -31.37 -1.54
C TYR A 155 22.19 -30.84 -1.14
N THR A 156 22.43 -30.63 0.15
CA THR A 156 23.70 -30.10 0.68
C THR A 156 24.88 -31.05 0.41
N LYS A 157 24.65 -32.35 0.59
CA LYS A 157 25.60 -33.40 0.22
C LYS A 157 25.75 -33.41 -1.29
N LEU A 158 24.68 -33.64 -2.06
CA LEU A 158 24.68 -33.75 -3.52
C LEU A 158 25.54 -32.68 -4.23
N TYR A 159 25.45 -31.41 -3.81
CA TYR A 159 26.24 -30.31 -4.40
C TYR A 159 27.48 -29.91 -3.60
N GLN A 160 27.84 -30.65 -2.56
CA GLN A 160 29.01 -30.43 -1.72
C GLN A 160 29.10 -28.99 -1.22
N LEU A 161 27.99 -28.48 -0.69
CA LEU A 161 27.92 -27.09 -0.23
C LEU A 161 28.84 -26.89 0.97
N SER A 162 29.64 -25.83 0.92
CA SER A 162 30.54 -25.47 2.01
C SER A 162 29.77 -24.84 3.18
N ALA A 163 30.42 -24.77 4.35
CA ALA A 163 29.86 -24.02 5.48
C ALA A 163 29.57 -22.55 5.13
N GLU A 164 30.38 -21.94 4.26
CA GLU A 164 30.14 -20.58 3.77
C GLU A 164 28.88 -20.46 2.91
N ASP A 165 28.59 -21.47 2.07
CA ASP A 165 27.40 -21.48 1.23
C ASP A 165 26.14 -21.58 2.09
N LEU A 166 26.17 -22.44 3.11
CA LEU A 166 25.08 -22.57 4.09
C LEU A 166 24.88 -21.29 4.89
N MET A 167 25.97 -20.61 5.30
CA MET A 167 25.89 -19.31 5.98
C MET A 167 25.29 -18.23 5.07
N LYS A 168 25.67 -18.19 3.79
CA LYS A 168 25.09 -17.26 2.81
C LYS A 168 23.59 -17.50 2.63
N GLU A 169 23.16 -18.76 2.48
CA GLU A 169 21.75 -19.12 2.36
C GLU A 169 20.95 -18.76 3.64
N ALA A 170 21.51 -19.05 4.82
CA ALA A 170 20.91 -18.66 6.10
C ALA A 170 20.79 -17.15 6.23
N LYS A 171 21.79 -16.38 5.78
CA LYS A 171 21.75 -14.92 5.79
C LYS A 171 20.71 -14.37 4.83
N ILE A 172 20.59 -14.95 3.63
CA ILE A 172 19.54 -14.60 2.67
C ILE A 172 18.17 -14.85 3.28
N LEU A 173 17.96 -16.00 3.92
CA LEU A 173 16.72 -16.32 4.61
C LEU A 173 16.42 -15.33 5.74
N GLU A 174 17.39 -15.01 6.59
CA GLU A 174 17.23 -14.01 7.66
C GLU A 174 16.84 -12.64 7.10
N VAL A 175 17.47 -12.20 6.00
CA VAL A 175 17.14 -10.94 5.31
C VAL A 175 15.73 -11.01 4.71
N LEU A 176 15.36 -12.12 4.08
CA LEU A 176 14.01 -12.33 3.54
C LEU A 176 12.95 -12.35 4.64
N GLU A 177 13.25 -12.92 5.80
CA GLU A 177 12.36 -12.94 6.97
C GLU A 177 12.22 -11.56 7.58
N ARG A 178 13.31 -10.79 7.74
CA ARG A 178 13.22 -9.38 8.14
C ARG A 178 12.44 -8.56 7.12
N HIS A 179 12.65 -8.80 5.84
CA HIS A 179 11.91 -8.14 4.77
C HIS A 179 10.43 -8.51 4.82
N HIS A 180 10.06 -9.77 5.11
CA HIS A 180 8.67 -10.22 5.22
C HIS A 180 8.00 -9.75 6.52
N ALA A 181 8.71 -9.73 7.65
CA ALA A 181 8.22 -9.17 8.92
C ALA A 181 8.00 -7.65 8.80
N SER A 182 8.89 -6.96 8.08
CA SER A 182 8.73 -5.54 7.74
C SER A 182 7.64 -5.30 6.69
N ASN A 183 7.32 -6.28 5.85
CA ASN A 183 6.30 -6.21 4.77
C ASN A 183 4.90 -6.72 5.15
N ASN A 184 4.71 -7.34 6.32
CA ASN A 184 3.37 -7.58 6.85
C ASN A 184 2.67 -6.27 7.28
N GLY A 185 3.41 -5.15 7.33
CA GLY A 185 2.86 -3.84 6.99
C GLY A 185 3.30 -3.50 5.57
N VAL A 186 2.37 -3.20 4.67
CA VAL A 186 2.65 -2.84 3.27
C VAL A 186 3.73 -1.73 3.21
N ARG A 187 4.98 -2.12 2.93
CA ARG A 187 6.11 -1.23 2.61
C ARG A 187 7.00 -1.89 1.56
N GLY A 188 6.48 -2.07 0.35
CA GLY A 188 7.36 -1.88 -0.79
C GLY A 188 7.76 -0.42 -0.74
N ALA A 189 9.05 -0.08 -0.65
CA ALA A 189 9.48 1.28 -0.89
C ALA A 189 9.07 1.60 -2.33
N PRO A 190 7.97 2.35 -2.57
CA PRO A 190 7.63 2.74 -3.91
C PRO A 190 8.61 3.88 -4.24
N SER A 191 9.06 3.99 -5.48
CA SER A 191 9.44 5.31 -5.94
C SER A 191 8.26 6.25 -5.66
N GLY A 192 8.40 7.22 -4.74
CA GLY A 192 7.31 8.10 -4.30
C GLY A 192 7.28 8.49 -2.82
N ASP A 193 8.09 7.88 -1.94
CA ASP A 193 8.15 8.31 -0.53
C ASP A 193 8.89 9.65 -0.38
N LEU A 194 8.32 10.55 0.42
CA LEU A 194 8.87 11.88 0.72
C LEU A 194 9.19 12.00 2.21
N LYS A 195 10.36 12.55 2.56
CA LYS A 195 10.64 12.96 3.94
C LYS A 195 10.24 14.41 4.13
N ILE A 196 9.43 14.68 5.15
CA ILE A 196 8.95 16.03 5.48
C ILE A 196 9.09 16.31 6.98
N TRP A 197 9.26 17.59 7.31
CA TRP A 197 9.24 18.08 8.69
C TRP A 197 7.81 18.35 9.13
N ILE A 198 7.44 17.78 10.28
CA ILE A 198 6.18 18.06 10.96
C ILE A 198 6.49 18.79 12.26
N TYR A 199 5.92 19.98 12.41
CA TYR A 199 6.15 20.85 13.54
C TYR A 199 5.16 20.53 14.67
N LEU A 200 5.65 20.37 15.89
CA LEU A 200 4.85 20.03 17.05
C LEU A 200 4.34 21.31 17.72
N PHE A 201 3.01 21.44 17.82
CA PHE A 201 2.25 22.51 18.48
C PHE A 201 2.41 23.94 17.94
N GLY A 202 3.45 24.22 17.15
CA GLY A 202 3.69 25.53 16.54
C GLY A 202 4.90 25.53 15.60
N LYS A 203 4.99 26.57 14.74
CA LYS A 203 6.08 26.73 13.74
C LYS A 203 7.46 26.88 14.37
N GLU A 204 7.53 27.42 15.59
CA GLU A 204 8.76 27.54 16.38
C GLU A 204 8.97 26.35 17.35
N GLY A 205 8.07 25.37 17.33
CA GLY A 205 8.16 24.19 18.17
C GLY A 205 9.19 23.17 17.67
N GLU A 206 9.32 22.08 18.43
CA GLU A 206 10.11 20.93 18.01
C GLU A 206 9.58 20.38 16.67
N CYS A 207 10.48 19.90 15.81
CA CYS A 207 10.10 19.31 14.53
C CYS A 207 10.56 17.85 14.45
N CYS A 208 9.69 17.01 13.90
CA CYS A 208 9.97 15.61 13.65
C CYS A 208 10.08 15.38 12.14
N ASN A 209 11.15 14.70 11.71
CA ASN A 209 11.25 14.23 10.33
C ASN A 209 10.42 12.95 10.17
N VAL A 210 9.41 13.00 9.30
CA VAL A 210 8.49 11.89 9.05
C VAL A 210 8.59 11.50 7.59
N THR A 211 8.69 10.19 7.33
CA THR A 211 8.58 9.66 5.97
C THR A 211 7.11 9.45 5.65
N ILE A 212 6.62 10.10 4.59
CA ILE A 212 5.25 10.00 4.07
C ILE A 212 5.27 9.27 2.74
N GLY A 213 4.51 8.17 2.66
CA GLY A 213 4.32 7.39 1.43
C GLY A 213 2.89 7.49 0.91
N PRO A 214 2.60 6.92 -0.28
CA PRO A 214 1.29 7.03 -0.94
C PRO A 214 0.10 6.55 -0.10
N GLN A 215 0.35 5.64 0.84
CA GLN A 215 -0.70 5.06 1.69
C GLN A 215 -0.78 5.67 3.09
N LYS A 216 0.20 6.48 3.49
CA LYS A 216 0.28 6.99 4.86
C LYS A 216 -0.78 8.07 5.09
N THR A 217 -1.67 7.80 6.04
CA THR A 217 -2.80 8.69 6.37
C THR A 217 -2.42 9.70 7.46
N ALA A 218 -3.25 10.74 7.63
CA ALA A 218 -3.11 11.66 8.76
C ALA A 218 -3.18 10.92 10.11
N SER A 219 -4.08 9.93 10.25
CA SER A 219 -4.17 9.09 11.45
C SER A 219 -2.88 8.34 11.75
N ASP A 220 -2.21 7.79 10.72
CA ASP A 220 -0.95 7.06 10.90
C ASP A 220 0.17 7.97 11.43
N ILE A 221 0.19 9.23 10.98
CA ILE A 221 1.15 10.22 11.48
C ILE A 221 0.82 10.62 12.93
N CYS A 222 -0.46 10.85 13.24
CA CYS A 222 -0.88 11.12 14.62
C CYS A 222 -0.50 9.97 15.56
N LYS A 223 -0.64 8.70 15.12
CA LYS A 223 -0.20 7.51 15.88
C LYS A 223 1.32 7.49 16.09
N GLU A 224 2.09 7.71 15.02
CA GLU A 224 3.56 7.73 15.08
C GLU A 224 4.10 8.82 16.02
N LEU A 225 3.45 9.99 16.06
CA LEU A 225 3.91 11.12 16.86
C LEU A 225 3.26 11.20 18.26
N ALA A 226 2.26 10.37 18.56
CA ALA A 226 1.64 10.30 19.88
C ALA A 226 2.64 9.87 20.96
N GLU A 227 3.50 8.88 20.66
CA GLU A 227 4.54 8.40 21.57
C GLU A 227 5.52 9.51 21.98
N LYS A 228 5.81 10.44 21.06
CA LYS A 228 6.74 11.55 21.31
C LYS A 228 6.11 12.72 22.06
N THR A 229 4.80 12.89 21.95
CA THR A 229 4.09 14.01 22.54
C THR A 229 3.47 13.71 23.90
N ALA A 230 3.41 12.42 24.29
CA ALA A 230 2.69 11.95 25.47
C ALA A 230 1.21 12.42 25.50
N ILE A 231 0.60 12.57 24.31
CA ILE A 231 -0.81 12.90 24.12
C ILE A 231 -1.47 11.73 23.40
N SER A 232 -2.70 11.41 23.79
CA SER A 232 -3.45 10.33 23.16
C SER A 232 -3.71 10.63 21.69
N VAL A 233 -3.66 9.60 20.84
CA VAL A 233 -3.87 9.73 19.38
C VAL A 233 -5.17 10.45 19.04
N HIS A 234 -6.24 10.19 19.80
CA HIS A 234 -7.58 10.77 19.58
C HIS A 234 -7.68 12.26 19.95
N GLU A 235 -6.68 12.80 20.66
CA GLU A 235 -6.59 14.22 21.00
C GLU A 235 -5.66 14.98 20.05
N LEU A 236 -5.07 14.31 19.06
CA LEU A 236 -4.14 14.89 18.10
C LEU A 236 -4.79 15.04 16.73
N SER A 237 -4.51 16.17 16.08
CA SER A 237 -4.87 16.43 14.69
C SER A 237 -3.66 16.94 13.93
N LEU A 238 -3.48 16.41 12.72
CA LEU A 238 -2.50 16.91 11.77
C LEU A 238 -3.15 18.03 10.97
N GLU A 239 -2.56 19.22 11.00
CA GLU A 239 -3.03 20.40 10.28
C GLU A 239 -2.09 20.73 9.12
N GLU A 240 -2.69 21.10 7.99
CA GLU A 240 -2.01 21.78 6.89
C GLU A 240 -2.10 23.29 7.11
N SER A 241 -0.98 23.98 6.97
CA SER A 241 -0.87 25.44 7.07
C SER A 241 -0.21 25.99 5.82
N ILE A 242 -0.89 26.89 5.11
CA ILE A 242 -0.47 27.46 3.82
C ILE A 242 -0.54 28.99 3.81
N LEU A 243 0.02 29.62 2.78
CA LEU A 243 0.13 31.08 2.66
C LEU A 243 0.79 31.71 3.90
N ASP A 244 1.94 31.15 4.29
CA ASP A 244 2.69 31.55 5.48
C ASP A 244 1.87 31.55 6.79
N GLY A 245 0.88 30.66 6.89
CA GLY A 245 0.02 30.50 8.06
C GLY A 245 -1.25 31.32 8.07
N ALA A 246 -1.54 32.07 7.00
CA ALA A 246 -2.80 32.79 6.87
C ALA A 246 -4.01 31.84 6.73
N LEU A 247 -3.80 30.66 6.14
CA LEU A 247 -4.82 29.63 5.96
C LEU A 247 -4.36 28.33 6.61
N HIS A 248 -5.25 27.69 7.37
CA HIS A 248 -4.98 26.39 7.97
C HIS A 248 -6.22 25.50 7.95
N ARG A 249 -6.01 24.19 7.90
CA ARG A 249 -7.09 23.22 8.04
C ARG A 249 -6.60 21.95 8.75
N PRO A 250 -7.41 21.38 9.65
CA PRO A 250 -7.18 20.02 10.11
C PRO A 250 -7.43 19.02 8.98
N LEU A 251 -6.54 18.05 8.85
CA LEU A 251 -6.67 16.96 7.89
C LEU A 251 -7.60 15.90 8.46
N HIS A 252 -8.48 15.38 7.61
CA HIS A 252 -9.32 14.24 7.97
C HIS A 252 -8.44 13.01 8.21
N HIS A 253 -8.84 12.15 9.15
CA HIS A 253 -8.00 11.03 9.60
C HIS A 253 -7.58 10.07 8.47
N ALA A 254 -8.45 9.90 7.46
CA ALA A 254 -8.23 9.05 6.30
C ALA A 254 -7.47 9.74 5.14
N GLU A 255 -7.24 11.06 5.19
CA GLU A 255 -6.53 11.78 4.12
C GLU A 255 -5.09 11.28 3.97
N LYS A 256 -4.68 11.04 2.72
CA LYS A 256 -3.32 10.64 2.37
C LYS A 256 -2.40 11.85 2.40
N VAL A 257 -1.42 11.84 3.29
CA VAL A 257 -0.60 13.03 3.56
C VAL A 257 0.32 13.37 2.39
N LEU A 258 0.79 12.36 1.64
CA LEU A 258 1.56 12.59 0.42
C LEU A 258 0.76 13.39 -0.61
N GLU A 259 -0.53 13.10 -0.79
CA GLU A 259 -1.38 13.87 -1.72
C GLU A 259 -1.57 15.31 -1.26
N VAL A 260 -1.73 15.54 0.04
CA VAL A 260 -1.85 16.89 0.62
C VAL A 260 -0.59 17.70 0.30
N VAL A 261 0.59 17.16 0.58
CA VAL A 261 1.87 17.85 0.34
C VAL A 261 2.14 18.02 -1.15
N ALA A 262 1.82 17.02 -1.98
CA ALA A 262 1.99 17.11 -3.43
C ALA A 262 1.16 18.25 -4.04
N ARG A 263 -0.02 18.55 -3.47
CA ARG A 263 -0.86 19.68 -3.92
C ARG A 263 -0.18 21.04 -3.77
N TRP A 264 0.80 21.19 -2.88
CA TRP A 264 1.57 22.43 -2.78
C TRP A 264 2.40 22.71 -4.04
N GLY A 265 2.75 21.65 -4.79
CA GLY A 265 3.47 21.75 -6.04
C GLY A 265 2.70 22.49 -7.14
N TYR A 266 1.37 22.49 -7.08
CA TYR A 266 0.48 23.15 -8.06
C TYR A 266 0.19 24.62 -7.73
N CYS A 267 0.68 25.13 -6.60
CA CYS A 267 0.57 26.55 -6.25
C CYS A 267 1.77 27.35 -6.79
N ASP A 268 1.57 28.65 -7.00
CA ASP A 268 2.65 29.59 -7.32
C ASP A 268 3.75 29.56 -6.25
N SER A 269 4.99 29.89 -6.67
CA SER A 269 6.16 29.82 -5.79
C SER A 269 6.04 30.67 -4.51
N GLU A 270 5.37 31.82 -4.62
CA GLU A 270 5.11 32.72 -3.49
C GLU A 270 4.07 32.16 -2.53
N ASP A 271 3.02 31.52 -3.05
CA ASP A 271 1.91 30.99 -2.25
C ASP A 271 2.26 29.66 -1.57
N ARG A 272 3.15 28.85 -2.16
CA ARG A 272 3.63 27.60 -1.54
C ARG A 272 4.76 27.78 -0.53
N LYS A 273 5.34 28.97 -0.47
CA LYS A 273 6.43 29.28 0.45
C LYS A 273 5.94 29.14 1.88
N ASN A 274 6.75 28.49 2.71
CA ASN A 274 6.46 28.25 4.13
C ASN A 274 5.17 27.43 4.39
N ASN A 275 4.69 26.65 3.42
CA ASN A 275 3.68 25.64 3.69
C ASN A 275 4.29 24.58 4.62
N ILE A 276 3.56 24.26 5.68
CA ILE A 276 4.02 23.33 6.72
C ILE A 276 2.90 22.41 7.18
N LEU A 277 3.30 21.26 7.71
CA LEU A 277 2.42 20.38 8.48
C LEU A 277 2.67 20.62 9.98
N LEU A 278 1.58 20.75 10.73
CA LEU A 278 1.58 21.00 12.17
C LEU A 278 0.83 19.88 12.88
N LEU A 279 1.43 19.28 13.91
CA LEU A 279 0.70 18.40 14.83
C LEU A 279 0.19 19.24 16.00
N LYS A 280 -1.12 19.30 16.21
CA LYS A 280 -1.74 20.06 17.30
C LYS A 280 -2.72 19.21 18.08
N LYS A 281 -3.11 19.70 19.26
CA LYS A 281 -4.27 19.18 19.99
C LYS A 281 -5.54 19.49 19.21
N ASP A 282 -6.35 18.49 18.93
CA ASP A 282 -7.61 18.63 18.23
C ASP A 282 -8.63 19.36 19.11
N ARG A 283 -8.80 20.66 18.84
CA ARG A 283 -9.83 21.48 19.46
C ARG A 283 -11.04 21.63 18.55
N LEU A 284 -10.80 21.66 17.24
CA LEU A 284 -11.81 22.03 16.27
C LEU A 284 -12.84 20.91 16.06
N TYR A 285 -12.42 19.67 15.78
CA TYR A 285 -13.37 18.57 15.60
C TYR A 285 -14.15 18.31 16.88
N ARG A 286 -13.51 18.45 18.05
CA ARG A 286 -14.18 18.32 19.35
C ARG A 286 -15.37 19.27 19.51
N ASP A 287 -15.28 20.50 19.00
CA ASP A 287 -16.34 21.51 19.11
C ASP A 287 -17.38 21.43 17.97
N ILE A 288 -16.99 20.87 16.82
CA ILE A 288 -17.83 20.75 15.62
C ILE A 288 -18.64 19.44 15.62
N VAL A 289 -17.99 18.29 15.87
CA VAL A 289 -18.59 16.96 15.70
C VAL A 289 -19.89 16.78 16.49
N PRO A 290 -20.02 17.24 17.76
CA PRO A 290 -21.28 17.16 18.50
C PRO A 290 -22.45 17.93 17.87
N ARG A 291 -22.17 18.82 16.90
CA ARG A 291 -23.17 19.63 16.19
C ARG A 291 -23.66 18.97 14.90
N ILE A 292 -23.01 17.90 14.45
CA ILE A 292 -23.40 17.15 13.26
C ILE A 292 -24.61 16.28 13.59
N LYS A 293 -25.77 16.66 13.04
CA LYS A 293 -27.05 15.96 13.22
C LYS A 293 -27.71 15.73 11.86
N PRO A 294 -27.65 14.52 11.30
CA PRO A 294 -28.31 14.20 10.04
C PRO A 294 -29.85 14.22 10.18
N PRO A 295 -30.59 14.68 9.16
CA PRO A 295 -30.11 15.39 7.98
C PRO A 295 -29.64 16.80 8.36
N MET A 296 -28.48 17.20 7.85
CA MET A 296 -27.96 18.54 8.13
C MET A 296 -28.29 19.49 6.99
N THR A 297 -28.87 20.63 7.36
CA THR A 297 -29.08 21.79 6.49
C THR A 297 -28.60 23.03 7.24
N ALA A 298 -27.97 23.96 6.53
CA ALA A 298 -27.60 25.25 7.09
C ALA A 298 -28.01 26.35 6.13
N SER A 299 -28.54 27.45 6.63
CA SER A 299 -28.75 28.66 5.83
C SER A 299 -28.38 29.90 6.64
N GLY A 300 -28.04 30.98 5.94
CA GLY A 300 -27.65 32.22 6.58
C GLY A 300 -27.11 33.24 5.60
N GLU A 301 -27.10 34.51 6.02
CA GLU A 301 -26.45 35.58 5.26
C GLU A 301 -24.96 35.61 5.63
N LEU A 302 -24.09 35.50 4.62
CA LEU A 302 -22.63 35.56 4.79
C LEU A 302 -22.03 36.64 3.90
N LYS A 303 -20.88 37.16 4.32
CA LYS A 303 -20.01 37.96 3.47
C LYS A 303 -19.22 37.03 2.55
N PHE A 304 -19.20 37.34 1.26
CA PHE A 304 -18.51 36.54 0.25
C PHE A 304 -17.71 37.40 -0.72
N ALA A 305 -16.52 36.92 -1.04
CA ALA A 305 -15.66 37.43 -2.10
C ALA A 305 -15.19 36.26 -2.98
N ASP A 306 -15.29 36.43 -4.30
CA ASP A 306 -14.79 35.48 -5.28
C ASP A 306 -13.28 35.62 -5.51
N THR A 307 -12.74 34.91 -6.49
CA THR A 307 -11.31 34.98 -6.85
C THR A 307 -10.93 36.27 -7.59
N LYS A 308 -11.91 37.11 -7.96
CA LYS A 308 -11.73 38.30 -8.81
C LYS A 308 -11.70 39.59 -8.00
N SER A 309 -12.36 39.62 -6.85
CA SER A 309 -12.52 40.83 -6.05
C SER A 309 -11.95 40.72 -4.63
N LYS A 310 -11.34 41.82 -4.15
CA LYS A 310 -11.00 41.98 -2.72
C LYS A 310 -12.21 42.35 -1.85
N CYS A 311 -13.31 42.79 -2.46
CA CYS A 311 -14.44 43.36 -1.76
C CYS A 311 -15.45 42.27 -1.39
N PHE A 312 -15.90 42.27 -0.14
CA PHE A 312 -16.91 41.34 0.36
C PHE A 312 -18.31 41.92 0.20
N LYS A 313 -19.22 41.13 -0.37
CA LYS A 313 -20.65 41.46 -0.48
C LYS A 313 -21.48 40.47 0.33
N SER A 314 -22.66 40.89 0.79
CA SER A 314 -23.59 40.01 1.48
C SER A 314 -24.37 39.16 0.48
N TYR A 315 -24.47 37.86 0.75
CA TYR A 315 -25.32 36.93 0.00
C TYR A 315 -25.96 35.93 0.96
N THR A 316 -27.04 35.30 0.49
CA THR A 316 -27.66 34.19 1.22
C THR A 316 -27.01 32.89 0.80
N PHE A 317 -26.49 32.15 1.76
CA PHE A 317 -25.92 30.82 1.55
C PHE A 317 -26.84 29.75 2.12
N GLU A 318 -26.80 28.60 1.48
CA GLU A 318 -27.49 27.40 1.92
C GLU A 318 -26.57 26.19 1.72
N PHE A 319 -26.48 25.36 2.74
CA PHE A 319 -25.98 24.00 2.63
C PHE A 319 -27.17 23.03 2.66
N SER A 320 -27.26 22.19 1.63
CA SER A 320 -28.24 21.10 1.54
C SER A 320 -27.68 20.00 0.63
N GLN A 321 -27.94 18.74 0.97
CA GLN A 321 -27.55 17.57 0.15
C GLN A 321 -26.06 17.58 -0.26
N ALA A 322 -25.15 17.86 0.68
CA ALA A 322 -23.71 17.96 0.44
C ALA A 322 -23.29 19.01 -0.62
N LYS A 323 -24.12 20.04 -0.81
CA LYS A 323 -23.85 21.18 -1.70
C LYS A 323 -23.93 22.49 -0.95
N LEU A 324 -23.04 23.41 -1.28
CA LEU A 324 -23.07 24.81 -0.87
C LEU A 324 -23.61 25.66 -2.03
N CYS A 325 -24.76 26.28 -1.83
CA CYS A 325 -25.41 27.17 -2.79
C CYS A 325 -25.30 28.62 -2.31
N CYS A 326 -24.98 29.52 -3.24
CA CYS A 326 -25.01 30.97 -3.04
C CYS A 326 -26.16 31.57 -3.83
N TYR A 327 -26.97 32.39 -3.18
CA TYR A 327 -28.14 33.04 -3.76
C TYR A 327 -28.01 34.56 -3.68
N LYS A 328 -28.58 35.23 -4.70
CA LYS A 328 -28.60 36.70 -4.78
C LYS A 328 -29.51 37.34 -3.73
N ASP A 329 -30.58 36.63 -3.38
CA ASP A 329 -31.67 37.14 -2.56
C ASP A 329 -32.00 36.18 -1.40
N LYS A 330 -32.70 36.72 -0.39
CA LYS A 330 -33.09 35.98 0.81
C LYS A 330 -34.19 34.95 0.58
N ALA A 331 -34.92 35.05 -0.53
CA ALA A 331 -35.95 34.09 -0.90
C ALA A 331 -35.35 32.86 -1.61
N CYS A 332 -34.03 32.82 -1.80
CA CYS A 332 -33.31 31.79 -2.54
C CYS A 332 -33.88 31.59 -3.96
N ALA A 333 -34.42 32.66 -4.57
CA ALA A 333 -35.06 32.58 -5.87
C ALA A 333 -34.03 32.50 -7.01
N VAL A 334 -32.92 33.23 -6.89
CA VAL A 334 -31.85 33.26 -7.90
C VAL A 334 -30.56 32.66 -7.35
N LYS A 335 -30.25 31.43 -7.78
CA LYS A 335 -28.99 30.75 -7.47
C LYS A 335 -27.87 31.30 -8.35
N LEU A 336 -26.82 31.82 -7.72
CA LEU A 336 -25.64 32.38 -8.38
C LEU A 336 -24.55 31.32 -8.57
N HIS A 337 -24.31 30.52 -7.53
CA HIS A 337 -23.28 29.50 -7.53
C HIS A 337 -23.75 28.25 -6.79
N GLU A 338 -23.20 27.10 -7.18
CA GLU A 338 -23.37 25.81 -6.53
C GLU A 338 -22.02 25.09 -6.53
N TRP A 339 -21.59 24.65 -5.34
CA TRP A 339 -20.38 23.84 -5.19
C TRP A 339 -20.74 22.57 -4.44
N LYS A 340 -20.30 21.43 -4.95
CA LYS A 340 -20.34 20.20 -4.17
C LYS A 340 -19.23 20.21 -3.14
N ILE A 341 -19.53 19.81 -1.91
CA ILE A 341 -18.51 19.80 -0.86
C ILE A 341 -17.38 18.81 -1.18
N GLU A 342 -17.68 17.68 -1.83
CA GLU A 342 -16.66 16.71 -2.26
C GLU A 342 -15.60 17.30 -3.20
N ASP A 343 -15.94 18.35 -3.95
CA ASP A 343 -15.09 18.98 -4.96
C ASP A 343 -14.29 20.18 -4.42
N ILE A 344 -14.47 20.57 -3.16
CA ILE A 344 -13.79 21.72 -2.56
C ILE A 344 -12.85 21.33 -1.42
N ILE A 345 -11.80 22.13 -1.20
CA ILE A 345 -10.96 22.07 -0.01
C ILE A 345 -11.14 23.40 0.72
N TRP A 346 -11.54 23.34 1.99
CA TRP A 346 -11.81 24.51 2.80
C TRP A 346 -10.75 24.70 3.89
N TYR A 347 -10.44 25.96 4.17
CA TYR A 347 -9.43 26.43 5.10
C TYR A 347 -10.03 27.46 6.03
N LEU A 348 -9.63 27.43 7.30
CA LEU A 348 -9.89 28.50 8.25
C LEU A 348 -8.96 29.69 7.94
N GLY A 349 -9.54 30.88 7.91
CA GLY A 349 -8.81 32.12 7.65
C GLY A 349 -9.08 32.71 6.26
N HIS A 350 -8.28 33.72 5.93
CA HIS A 350 -8.33 34.46 4.67
C HIS A 350 -6.91 34.90 4.31
N GLU A 351 -6.66 35.09 3.02
CA GLU A 351 -5.33 35.57 2.58
C GLU A 351 -5.07 37.01 3.05
N PRO A 352 -3.80 37.42 3.30
CA PRO A 352 -3.48 38.72 3.88
C PRO A 352 -3.95 39.95 3.09
N LYS A 353 -4.09 39.82 1.76
CA LYS A 353 -4.56 40.90 0.88
C LYS A 353 -6.07 41.16 0.99
N ARG A 354 -6.79 40.32 1.74
CA ARG A 354 -8.22 40.45 2.02
C ARG A 354 -8.41 40.59 3.52
N ASN A 355 -9.43 41.33 3.93
CA ASN A 355 -9.89 41.35 5.31
C ASN A 355 -11.41 41.53 5.30
N PRO A 356 -12.20 40.52 5.69
CA PRO A 356 -13.64 40.64 5.70
C PRO A 356 -14.16 41.55 6.81
N GLN A 357 -13.34 41.91 7.80
CA GLN A 357 -13.73 42.66 9.01
C GLN A 357 -14.86 41.97 9.79
N MET A 358 -14.87 40.65 9.78
CA MET A 358 -15.85 39.79 10.44
C MET A 358 -15.18 38.92 11.50
N GLY A 359 -15.97 38.30 12.39
CA GLY A 359 -15.46 37.48 13.49
C GLY A 359 -14.78 36.19 13.04
N TRP A 360 -15.14 35.65 11.87
CA TRP A 360 -14.50 34.49 11.28
C TRP A 360 -14.51 34.52 9.76
N SER A 361 -13.63 33.73 9.15
CA SER A 361 -13.62 33.51 7.70
C SER A 361 -13.21 32.08 7.34
N ILE A 362 -13.72 31.60 6.22
CA ILE A 362 -13.41 30.31 5.62
C ILE A 362 -13.08 30.56 4.16
N THR A 363 -11.90 30.13 3.73
CA THR A 363 -11.49 30.19 2.32
C THR A 363 -11.53 28.80 1.72
N PHE A 364 -12.19 28.61 0.58
CA PHE A 364 -12.25 27.33 -0.10
C PHE A 364 -11.75 27.42 -1.54
N LEU A 365 -11.22 26.29 -2.01
CA LEU A 365 -10.61 26.08 -3.32
C LEU A 365 -11.29 24.91 -4.02
N LEU A 366 -11.29 24.89 -5.34
CA LEU A 366 -11.74 23.73 -6.11
C LEU A 366 -10.59 22.72 -6.24
N LYS A 367 -10.87 21.42 -6.04
CA LYS A 367 -9.86 20.35 -6.06
C LYS A 367 -9.19 20.19 -7.43
N ASN A 368 -9.93 20.45 -8.51
CA ASN A 368 -9.52 20.18 -9.90
C ASN A 368 -9.06 21.43 -10.67
N GLU A 369 -8.92 22.58 -10.02
CA GLU A 369 -8.42 23.81 -10.67
C GLU A 369 -6.95 24.05 -10.34
N GLU A 370 -6.19 24.53 -11.34
CA GLU A 370 -4.82 25.00 -11.12
C GLU A 370 -4.82 26.16 -10.13
N ARG A 371 -3.88 26.14 -9.18
CA ARG A 371 -3.79 27.11 -8.08
C ARG A 371 -2.85 28.26 -8.44
N THR A 372 -2.99 28.77 -9.65
CA THR A 372 -2.14 29.84 -10.20
C THR A 372 -2.94 31.14 -10.27
N ARG A 373 -2.36 32.21 -9.72
CA ARG A 373 -2.99 33.53 -9.75
C ARG A 373 -2.89 34.10 -11.15
N THR A 374 -4.00 34.62 -11.66
CA THR A 374 -4.04 35.31 -12.96
C THR A 374 -4.44 36.76 -12.77
N LYS A 375 -4.33 37.57 -13.84
CA LYS A 375 -4.84 38.94 -13.82
C LYS A 375 -6.35 39.00 -13.57
N ASP A 376 -7.08 38.00 -14.08
CA ASP A 376 -8.54 37.91 -13.96
C ASP A 376 -8.99 37.29 -12.63
N SER A 377 -8.13 36.46 -12.02
CA SER A 377 -8.34 35.83 -10.71
C SER A 377 -7.10 36.01 -9.81
N PRO A 378 -6.88 37.22 -9.27
CA PRO A 378 -5.67 37.53 -8.50
C PRO A 378 -5.71 37.03 -7.04
N PHE A 379 -6.85 36.54 -6.56
CA PHE A 379 -7.03 36.07 -5.19
C PHE A 379 -7.02 34.55 -5.13
N PHE A 380 -6.48 34.02 -4.02
CA PHE A 380 -6.13 32.60 -3.90
C PHE A 380 -7.33 31.65 -3.93
N GLY A 381 -8.50 32.12 -3.49
CA GLY A 381 -9.69 31.27 -3.37
C GLY A 381 -10.96 32.05 -3.05
N TYR A 382 -12.07 31.34 -2.95
CA TYR A 382 -13.36 31.90 -2.54
C TYR A 382 -13.40 32.07 -1.03
N THR A 383 -13.78 33.22 -0.52
CA THR A 383 -13.79 33.46 0.94
C THR A 383 -15.19 33.82 1.43
N LEU A 384 -15.65 33.05 2.41
CA LEU A 384 -16.83 33.28 3.22
C LEU A 384 -16.43 33.92 4.55
N ALA A 385 -17.28 34.77 5.09
CA ALA A 385 -17.07 35.37 6.40
C ALA A 385 -18.37 35.67 7.12
N GLY A 386 -18.34 35.56 8.46
CA GLY A 386 -19.50 35.74 9.32
C GLY A 386 -19.11 36.28 10.70
N ALA A 387 -20.10 36.73 11.46
CA ALA A 387 -19.86 37.47 12.69
C ALA A 387 -19.65 36.57 13.93
N SER A 388 -20.43 35.50 14.05
CA SER A 388 -20.50 34.69 15.27
C SER A 388 -19.77 33.35 15.11
N VAL A 389 -18.94 32.98 16.08
CA VAL A 389 -18.27 31.68 16.16
C VAL A 389 -19.27 30.52 16.21
N VAL A 390 -20.46 30.72 16.80
CA VAL A 390 -21.52 29.70 16.79
C VAL A 390 -21.98 29.40 15.37
N ASP A 391 -22.12 30.45 14.54
CA ASP A 391 -22.47 30.29 13.13
C ASP A 391 -21.32 29.66 12.34
N GLN A 392 -20.06 29.99 12.67
CA GLN A 392 -18.89 29.32 12.10
C GLN A 392 -18.93 27.81 12.31
N TYR A 393 -19.16 27.35 13.55
CA TYR A 393 -19.23 25.91 13.84
C TYR A 393 -20.40 25.23 13.16
N LYS A 394 -21.53 25.93 12.96
CA LYS A 394 -22.66 25.42 12.16
C LYS A 394 -22.24 25.15 10.72
N TRP A 395 -21.56 26.11 10.08
CA TRP A 395 -21.07 25.95 8.70
C TRP A 395 -19.97 24.90 8.58
N LEU A 396 -19.02 24.87 9.52
CA LEU A 396 -17.97 23.86 9.52
C LEU A 396 -18.53 22.44 9.75
N ALA A 397 -19.52 22.29 10.63
CA ALA A 397 -20.23 21.01 10.79
C ALA A 397 -20.89 20.60 9.47
N ALA A 398 -21.62 21.52 8.84
CA ALA A 398 -22.27 21.31 7.54
C ALA A 398 -21.29 20.81 6.47
N MET A 399 -20.15 21.48 6.33
CA MET A 399 -19.11 21.07 5.37
C MET A 399 -18.44 19.75 5.74
N LEU A 400 -18.09 19.55 7.02
CA LEU A 400 -17.45 18.31 7.47
C LEU A 400 -18.35 17.08 7.21
N PHE A 401 -19.64 17.19 7.52
CA PHE A 401 -20.62 16.15 7.21
C PHE A 401 -20.86 15.99 5.70
N GLY A 402 -20.88 17.09 4.94
CA GLY A 402 -20.98 17.04 3.48
C GLY A 402 -19.83 16.27 2.84
N GLU A 403 -18.62 16.38 3.40
CA GLU A 403 -17.42 15.74 2.87
C GLU A 403 -17.24 14.30 3.34
N HIS A 404 -17.46 14.02 4.63
CA HIS A 404 -17.09 12.73 5.25
C HIS A 404 -18.27 11.99 5.88
N GLN A 405 -19.49 12.53 5.81
CA GLN A 405 -20.69 11.94 6.41
C GLN A 405 -20.47 11.65 7.91
N MET A 406 -20.59 10.39 8.33
CA MET A 406 -20.39 9.95 9.73
C MET A 406 -19.00 9.35 9.97
N ASP A 407 -18.14 9.28 8.96
CA ASP A 407 -16.74 8.92 9.11
C ASP A 407 -15.99 10.15 9.63
N LEU A 408 -16.11 10.45 10.93
CA LEU A 408 -15.55 11.68 11.53
C LEU A 408 -14.30 11.42 12.36
N PHE A 409 -14.11 10.19 12.80
CA PHE A 409 -12.99 9.74 13.61
C PHE A 409 -12.47 8.40 13.07
N PRO A 410 -11.19 8.08 13.29
CA PRO A 410 -10.66 6.76 12.96
C PRO A 410 -11.53 5.67 13.59
N SER A 411 -11.86 4.63 12.82
CA SER A 411 -12.53 3.43 13.36
C SER A 411 -11.72 2.92 14.55
N ALA A 412 -12.36 2.94 15.73
CA ALA A 412 -11.78 2.80 17.06
C ALA A 412 -10.30 2.42 17.13
N VAL A 413 -9.47 3.36 17.61
CA VAL A 413 -8.51 2.96 18.64
C VAL A 413 -9.38 2.35 19.74
N ASN A 414 -9.32 1.03 19.92
CA ASN A 414 -10.04 0.32 20.99
C ASN A 414 -9.76 1.06 22.32
N LEU A 415 -10.72 1.86 22.79
CA LEU A 415 -10.70 2.48 24.12
C LEU A 415 -11.17 1.47 25.19
N MET A 416 -11.23 0.18 24.84
CA MET A 416 -11.71 -0.95 25.64
C MET A 416 -10.83 -2.19 25.43
N ASP A 417 -9.51 -2.03 25.25
CA ASP A 417 -8.56 -3.09 25.58
C ASP A 417 -7.76 -2.61 26.82
N PRO A 418 -7.72 -3.40 27.91
CA PRO A 418 -7.21 -2.97 29.23
C PRO A 418 -5.72 -2.65 29.27
#